data_AF-A0ABD5SFT0-F1
#
_entry.id   AF-A0ABD5SFT0-F1
#
_cell.length_a   1.000
_cell.length_b   1.000
_cell.length_c   1.000
_cell.angle_alpha   90.00
_cell.angle_beta   90.00
_cell.angle_gamma   90.00
#
_symmetry.space_group_name_H-M   'P 1'
#
loop_
_entity.id
_entity.type
_entity.pdbx_description
1 polymer ?
#
loop_
_entity_poly.entity_id
_entity_poly.type
_entity_poly.pdbx_seq_one_letter_code
_entity_poly.pdbx_strand_id
1 'polypeptide(L)'
;MFDRPILEKPASVGVEPGMIGGGKLEYIARCSDSDACDAIALLSHSVRNTANASADRVTWAVIDDSKPDTDQAVARSRLSDLSRDQRLVLEVMVDVHPATTGGVYEAYCERAANQVYDRTLRGWLPKLERYELMVKSGPEYEPVYEVREIALKELGIVV
;
A
#
# COMPACT_ATOMS: atom_id res chain seq x y z
N MET A 1 9.51 -17.07 23.38
CA MET A 1 10.49 -17.34 22.30
C MET A 1 9.75 -17.12 20.99
N PHE A 2 9.67 -15.85 20.58
CA PHE A 2 9.02 -15.28 19.39
C PHE A 2 9.96 -14.12 19.01
N ASP A 3 10.31 -13.78 17.79
CA ASP A 3 9.99 -14.20 16.43
C ASP A 3 11.27 -13.87 15.64
N ARG A 4 11.65 -14.63 14.61
CA ARG A 4 12.80 -14.22 13.80
C ARG A 4 12.40 -12.95 13.05
N PRO A 5 13.15 -11.84 13.11
CA PRO A 5 12.78 -10.62 12.43
C PRO A 5 12.57 -10.90 10.94
N ILE A 6 11.42 -10.49 10.40
CA ILE A 6 11.03 -10.69 8.99
C ILE A 6 12.10 -10.15 8.01
N LEU A 7 12.99 -9.28 8.50
CA LEU A 7 14.04 -8.59 7.78
C LEU A 7 15.44 -9.22 7.83
N GLU A 8 15.72 -10.22 8.67
CA GLU A 8 17.10 -10.75 8.77
C GLU A 8 17.60 -11.32 7.44
N LYS A 9 16.71 -12.00 6.71
CA LYS A 9 17.03 -12.64 5.43
C LYS A 9 17.19 -11.62 4.28
N PRO A 10 16.26 -10.68 4.03
CA PRO A 10 16.45 -9.68 2.97
C PRO A 10 17.61 -8.70 3.25
N ALA A 11 17.85 -8.32 4.50
CA ALA A 11 18.97 -7.43 4.85
C ALA A 11 20.34 -8.07 4.55
N SER A 12 20.47 -9.39 4.73
CA SER A 12 21.72 -10.11 4.47
C SER A 12 22.08 -10.28 2.99
N VAL A 13 21.12 -10.06 2.08
CA VAL A 13 21.31 -10.30 0.63
C VAL A 13 21.49 -9.00 -0.16
N GLY A 14 21.06 -7.86 0.36
CA GLY A 14 21.03 -6.58 -0.37
C GLY A 14 21.64 -5.37 0.34
N VAL A 15 22.13 -5.50 1.57
CA VAL A 15 22.68 -4.38 2.36
C VAL A 15 24.12 -4.67 2.76
N GLU A 16 25.01 -3.67 2.65
CA GLU A 16 26.41 -3.82 3.06
C GLU A 16 26.51 -4.15 4.56
N PRO A 17 27.33 -5.15 4.96
CA PRO A 17 27.48 -5.53 6.36
C PRO A 17 27.89 -4.33 7.24
N GLY A 18 27.11 -4.03 8.28
CA GLY A 18 27.38 -2.92 9.20
C GLY A 18 26.76 -1.57 8.81
N MET A 19 26.16 -1.46 7.61
CA MET A 19 25.40 -0.27 7.20
C MET A 19 24.12 -0.08 8.02
N ILE A 20 23.52 -1.18 8.49
CA ILE A 20 22.37 -1.17 9.40
C ILE A 20 22.59 -2.12 10.58
N GLY A 21 22.21 -1.69 11.78
CA GLY A 21 22.33 -2.47 13.01
C GLY A 21 21.02 -3.16 13.39
N GLY A 22 21.09 -4.23 14.18
CA GLY A 22 19.94 -5.06 14.57
C GLY A 22 18.78 -4.28 15.21
N GLY A 23 19.07 -3.30 16.08
CA GLY A 23 18.02 -2.46 16.68
C GLY A 23 17.20 -1.69 15.63
N LYS A 24 17.84 -1.25 14.54
CA LYS A 24 17.15 -0.53 13.45
C LYS A 24 16.30 -1.46 12.59
N LEU A 25 16.75 -2.69 12.37
CA LEU A 25 15.93 -3.71 11.72
C LEU A 25 14.68 -4.03 12.54
N GLU A 26 14.81 -4.14 13.87
CA GLU A 26 13.66 -4.38 14.74
C GLU A 26 12.66 -3.20 14.71
N TYR A 27 13.17 -1.98 14.70
CA TYR A 27 12.33 -0.79 14.59
C TYR A 27 11.61 -0.69 13.24
N ILE A 28 12.29 -0.98 12.13
CA ILE A 28 11.66 -1.05 10.81
C ILE A 28 10.55 -2.10 10.84
N ALA A 29 10.84 -3.31 11.34
CA ALA A 29 9.83 -4.36 11.48
C ALA A 29 8.63 -3.94 12.34
N ARG A 30 8.87 -3.15 13.41
CA ARG A 30 7.81 -2.60 14.26
C ARG A 30 6.99 -1.51 13.58
N CYS A 31 7.58 -0.72 12.68
CA CYS A 31 6.89 0.34 11.96
C CYS A 31 5.98 -0.19 10.84
N SER A 32 6.22 -1.41 10.37
CA SER A 32 5.58 -1.95 9.17
C SER A 32 4.32 -2.78 9.45
N ASP A 33 3.68 -2.63 10.61
CA ASP A 33 2.46 -3.36 11.00
C ASP A 33 2.47 -4.89 10.71
N SER A 34 3.66 -5.51 10.71
CA SER A 34 3.92 -6.91 10.31
C SER A 34 3.70 -7.25 8.82
N ASP A 35 3.58 -6.25 7.94
CA ASP A 35 3.66 -6.43 6.49
C ASP A 35 5.14 -6.49 6.04
N ALA A 36 5.53 -7.62 5.46
CA ALA A 36 6.87 -7.84 4.96
C ALA A 36 7.20 -6.91 3.77
N CYS A 37 6.22 -6.56 2.94
CA CYS A 37 6.40 -5.63 1.82
C CYS A 37 6.76 -4.23 2.34
N ASP A 38 6.05 -3.75 3.35
CA ASP A 38 6.31 -2.43 3.96
C ASP A 38 7.68 -2.42 4.64
N ALA A 39 8.02 -3.50 5.34
CA ALA A 39 9.31 -3.62 6.01
C ALA A 39 10.49 -3.63 5.02
N ILE A 40 10.34 -4.36 3.91
CA ILE A 40 11.35 -4.45 2.84
C ILE A 40 11.46 -3.12 2.10
N ALA A 41 10.34 -2.48 1.79
CA ALA A 41 10.31 -1.18 1.13
C ALA A 41 10.97 -0.10 2.01
N LEU A 42 10.62 -0.04 3.30
CA LEU A 42 11.20 0.91 4.26
C LEU A 42 12.72 0.72 4.39
N LEU A 43 13.17 -0.54 4.49
CA LEU A 43 14.60 -0.86 4.49
C LEU A 43 15.30 -0.39 3.22
N SER A 44 14.71 -0.69 2.05
CA SER A 44 15.29 -0.36 0.74
C SER A 44 15.41 1.15 0.54
N HIS A 45 14.36 1.91 0.89
CA HIS A 45 14.36 3.37 0.83
C HIS A 45 15.35 3.98 1.83
N SER A 46 15.41 3.47 3.06
CA SER A 46 16.35 3.96 4.08
C SER A 46 17.81 3.79 3.65
N VAL A 47 18.15 2.63 3.07
CA VAL A 47 19.50 2.36 2.54
C VAL A 47 19.81 3.27 1.35
N ARG A 48 18.86 3.43 0.42
CA ARG A 48 19.02 4.30 -0.75
C ARG A 48 19.20 5.76 -0.35
N ASN A 49 18.41 6.26 0.59
CA ASN A 49 18.48 7.64 1.06
C ASN A 49 19.78 7.90 1.83
N THR A 50 20.27 6.92 2.58
CA THR A 50 21.59 6.95 3.24
C THR A 50 22.72 7.08 2.21
N ALA A 51 22.68 6.28 1.13
CA ALA A 51 23.66 6.35 0.04
C ALA A 51 23.63 7.71 -0.69
N ASN A 52 22.43 8.24 -0.97
CA ASN A 52 22.26 9.55 -1.59
C ASN A 52 22.82 10.69 -0.70
N ALA A 53 22.67 10.56 0.62
CA ALA A 53 23.22 11.51 1.59
C ALA A 53 24.73 11.36 1.81
N SER A 54 25.41 10.45 1.08
CA SER A 54 26.83 10.10 1.27
C SER A 54 27.17 9.74 2.72
N ALA A 55 26.25 9.08 3.41
CA ALA A 55 26.42 8.64 4.78
C ALA A 55 26.78 7.14 4.81
N ASP A 56 27.65 6.74 5.73
CA ASP A 56 28.12 5.34 5.82
C ASP A 56 27.13 4.43 6.56
N ARG A 57 26.13 5.00 7.25
CA ARG A 57 25.23 4.25 8.15
C ARG A 57 23.82 4.79 8.14
N VAL A 58 22.86 3.87 8.13
CA VAL A 58 21.43 4.19 8.30
C VAL A 58 21.20 4.72 9.71
N THR A 59 20.56 5.88 9.84
CA THR A 59 20.18 6.48 11.13
C THR A 59 18.67 6.36 11.34
N TRP A 60 18.22 6.60 12.59
CA TRP A 60 16.79 6.64 12.91
C TRP A 60 16.05 7.71 12.10
N ALA A 61 16.65 8.90 11.98
CA ALA A 61 16.10 10.00 11.20
C ALA A 61 15.90 9.61 9.74
N VAL A 62 16.88 8.96 9.10
CA VAL A 62 16.74 8.52 7.70
C VAL A 62 15.63 7.48 7.55
N ILE A 63 15.41 6.60 8.54
CA ILE A 63 14.30 5.65 8.51
C ILE A 63 12.97 6.40 8.58
N ASP A 64 12.84 7.35 9.50
CA ASP A 64 11.63 8.16 9.65
C ASP A 64 11.33 9.00 8.40
N ASP A 65 12.34 9.66 7.85
CA ASP A 65 12.24 10.46 6.63
C ASP A 65 11.89 9.61 5.40
N SER A 66 12.18 8.31 5.43
CA SER A 66 11.88 7.38 4.33
C SER A 66 10.47 6.80 4.40
N LYS A 67 9.72 6.98 5.49
CA LYS A 67 8.36 6.44 5.64
C LYS A 67 7.40 6.97 4.57
N PRO A 68 7.29 8.28 4.29
CA PRO A 68 6.34 8.79 3.30
C PRO A 68 6.62 8.28 1.88
N ASP A 69 7.89 8.14 1.53
CA ASP A 69 8.31 7.59 0.23
C ASP A 69 8.00 6.08 0.14
N THR A 70 8.15 5.38 1.26
CA THR A 70 7.85 3.95 1.37
C THR A 70 6.37 3.69 1.17
N ASP A 71 5.50 4.41 1.88
CA ASP A 71 4.06 4.23 1.79
C ASP A 71 3.58 4.44 0.35
N GLN A 72 4.13 5.48 -0.33
CA GLN A 72 3.84 5.75 -1.74
C GLN A 72 4.32 4.63 -2.66
N ALA A 73 5.54 4.14 -2.46
CA ALA A 73 6.10 3.05 -3.26
C ALA A 73 5.29 1.76 -3.10
N VAL A 74 4.85 1.44 -1.89
CA VAL A 74 3.98 0.31 -1.59
C VAL A 74 2.62 0.48 -2.28
N ALA A 75 1.96 1.63 -2.08
CA ALA A 75 0.67 1.91 -2.72
C ALA A 75 0.77 1.81 -4.25
N ARG A 76 1.83 2.36 -4.85
CA ARG A 76 2.11 2.24 -6.29
C ARG A 76 2.28 0.80 -6.73
N SER A 77 3.03 0.00 -5.98
CA SER A 77 3.22 -1.43 -6.27
C SER A 77 1.89 -2.17 -6.22
N ARG A 78 1.11 -1.99 -5.15
CA ARG A 78 -0.21 -2.61 -4.97
C ARG A 78 -1.19 -2.19 -6.08
N LEU A 79 -1.15 -0.94 -6.52
CA LEU A 79 -1.92 -0.44 -7.67
C LEU A 79 -1.46 -1.04 -9.00
N SER A 80 -0.16 -1.29 -9.18
CA SER A 80 0.38 -1.91 -10.39
C SER A 80 0.01 -3.39 -10.52
N ASP A 81 -0.28 -4.06 -9.39
CA ASP A 81 -0.77 -5.45 -9.34
C ASP A 81 -2.29 -5.58 -9.59
N LEU A 82 -2.99 -4.46 -9.78
CA LEU A 82 -4.42 -4.46 -10.11
C LEU A 82 -4.64 -4.65 -11.60
N SER A 83 -5.70 -5.39 -11.94
CA SER A 83 -6.20 -5.39 -13.31
C SER A 83 -6.77 -4.02 -13.68
N ARG A 84 -6.93 -3.77 -14.99
CA ARG A 84 -7.57 -2.55 -15.48
C ARG A 84 -8.95 -2.33 -14.85
N ASP A 85 -9.78 -3.36 -14.77
CA ASP A 85 -11.11 -3.26 -14.16
C ASP A 85 -11.04 -3.00 -12.66
N GLN A 86 -10.10 -3.60 -11.93
CA GLN A 86 -9.91 -3.34 -10.50
C GLN A 86 -9.49 -1.89 -10.23
N ARG A 87 -8.63 -1.33 -11.08
CA ARG A 87 -8.24 0.08 -10.99
C ARG A 87 -9.41 1.00 -11.33
N LEU A 88 -10.19 0.68 -12.37
CA LEU A 88 -11.40 1.41 -12.73
C LEU A 88 -12.41 1.44 -11.58
N VAL A 89 -12.53 0.35 -10.81
CA VAL A 89 -13.39 0.29 -9.62
C VAL A 89 -12.97 1.33 -8.56
N LEU A 90 -11.66 1.50 -8.32
CA LEU A 90 -11.17 2.55 -7.42
C LEU A 90 -11.49 3.95 -7.97
N GLU A 91 -11.30 4.16 -9.27
CA GLU A 91 -11.59 5.45 -9.92
C GLU A 91 -13.07 5.83 -9.80
N VAL A 92 -14.00 4.89 -10.07
CA VAL A 92 -15.45 5.17 -9.95
C VAL A 92 -15.92 5.35 -8.50
N MET A 93 -15.24 4.74 -7.52
CA MET A 93 -15.55 4.96 -6.10
C MET A 93 -15.33 6.42 -5.69
N VAL A 94 -14.40 7.14 -6.33
CA VAL A 94 -14.17 8.55 -6.04
C VAL A 94 -15.33 9.43 -6.51
N ASP A 95 -15.97 9.04 -7.62
CA ASP A 95 -17.03 9.83 -8.25
C ASP A 95 -18.42 9.57 -7.65
N VAL A 96 -18.56 8.50 -6.86
CA VAL A 96 -19.85 8.12 -6.25
C VAL A 96 -19.80 8.39 -4.75
N HIS A 97 -20.67 9.26 -4.25
CA HIS A 97 -20.82 9.50 -2.83
C HIS A 97 -22.30 9.41 -2.38
N PRO A 98 -22.64 8.53 -1.43
CA PRO A 98 -21.79 7.51 -0.79
C PRO A 98 -21.45 6.36 -1.76
N ALA A 99 -20.19 5.89 -1.75
CA ALA A 99 -19.76 4.76 -2.57
C ALA A 99 -20.26 3.43 -1.96
N THR A 100 -21.54 3.15 -2.14
CA THR A 100 -22.13 1.84 -1.79
C THR A 100 -21.79 0.81 -2.86
N THR A 101 -21.87 -0.48 -2.51
CA THR A 101 -21.63 -1.57 -3.49
C THR A 101 -22.46 -1.41 -4.76
N GLY A 102 -23.74 -1.03 -4.64
CA GLY A 102 -24.64 -0.83 -5.76
C GLY A 102 -24.22 0.37 -6.62
N GLY A 103 -24.01 1.52 -6.00
CA GLY A 103 -23.60 2.74 -6.73
C GLY A 103 -22.25 2.59 -7.43
N VAL A 104 -21.29 1.92 -6.79
CA VAL A 104 -19.99 1.60 -7.40
C VAL A 104 -20.15 0.68 -8.60
N TYR A 105 -21.02 -0.34 -8.51
CA TYR A 105 -21.26 -1.25 -9.63
C TYR A 105 -21.92 -0.55 -10.82
N GLU A 106 -22.92 0.30 -10.56
CA GLU A 106 -23.59 1.10 -11.60
C GLU A 106 -22.58 2.01 -12.32
N ALA A 107 -21.81 2.80 -11.58
CA ALA A 107 -20.80 3.69 -12.14
C ALA A 107 -19.68 2.93 -12.87
N TYR A 108 -19.29 1.74 -12.38
CA TYR A 108 -18.37 0.86 -13.09
C TYR A 108 -18.96 0.42 -14.44
N CYS A 109 -20.21 -0.04 -14.48
CA CYS A 109 -20.85 -0.52 -15.70
C CYS A 109 -20.95 0.55 -16.78
N GLU A 110 -21.16 1.81 -16.39
CA GLU A 110 -21.20 2.94 -17.32
C GLU A 110 -19.85 3.21 -18.01
N ARG A 111 -18.73 2.91 -17.36
CA ARG A 111 -17.38 3.19 -17.89
C ARG A 111 -16.64 1.97 -18.42
N ALA A 112 -17.01 0.78 -17.97
CA ALA A 112 -16.33 -0.46 -18.33
C ALA A 112 -16.62 -0.83 -19.79
N ALA A 113 -15.56 -1.02 -20.57
CA ALA A 113 -15.70 -1.50 -21.95
C ALA A 113 -16.24 -2.93 -22.03
N ASN A 114 -15.90 -3.78 -21.06
CA ASN A 114 -16.43 -5.13 -20.90
C ASN A 114 -16.88 -5.31 -19.45
N GLN A 115 -18.19 -5.18 -19.23
CA GLN A 115 -18.76 -5.24 -17.90
C GLN A 115 -18.60 -6.64 -17.29
N VAL A 116 -17.97 -6.71 -16.13
CA VAL A 116 -18.02 -7.91 -15.29
C VAL A 116 -19.33 -7.96 -14.50
N TYR A 117 -19.71 -9.15 -14.05
CA TYR A 117 -20.84 -9.31 -13.15
C TYR A 117 -20.58 -8.65 -11.78
N ASP A 118 -21.64 -8.16 -11.15
CA ASP A 118 -21.63 -7.59 -9.79
C ASP A 118 -20.92 -8.50 -8.77
N ARG A 119 -21.16 -9.82 -8.84
CA ARG A 119 -20.47 -10.80 -7.99
C ARG A 119 -18.94 -10.75 -8.14
N THR A 120 -18.44 -10.53 -9.35
CA THR A 120 -17.00 -10.45 -9.62
C THR A 120 -16.41 -9.19 -9.01
N LEU A 121 -17.07 -8.03 -9.20
CA LEU A 121 -16.65 -6.77 -8.60
C LEU A 121 -16.62 -6.87 -7.07
N ARG A 122 -17.68 -7.40 -6.46
CA ARG A 122 -17.74 -7.64 -5.01
C ARG A 122 -16.60 -8.53 -4.51
N GLY A 123 -16.15 -9.48 -5.33
CA GLY A 123 -14.98 -10.32 -5.05
C GLY A 123 -13.66 -9.55 -5.00
N TRP A 124 -13.57 -8.37 -5.62
CA TRP A 124 -12.38 -7.53 -5.58
C TRP A 124 -12.32 -6.62 -4.36
N LEU A 125 -13.45 -6.21 -3.80
CA LEU A 125 -13.49 -5.25 -2.67
C LEU A 125 -12.63 -5.70 -1.48
N PRO A 126 -12.68 -6.97 -1.00
CA PRO A 126 -11.80 -7.41 0.09
C PRO A 126 -10.31 -7.39 -0.27
N LYS A 127 -9.96 -7.54 -1.57
CA LYS A 127 -8.58 -7.40 -2.03
C LYS A 127 -8.13 -5.94 -1.96
N LEU A 128 -8.96 -5.01 -2.41
CA LEU A 128 -8.67 -3.57 -2.38
C LEU A 128 -8.54 -3.04 -0.95
N GLU A 129 -9.36 -3.54 -0.03
CA GLU A 129 -9.26 -3.28 1.42
C GLU A 129 -7.97 -3.85 2.01
N ARG A 130 -7.63 -5.11 1.69
CA ARG A 130 -6.38 -5.75 2.17
C ARG A 130 -5.13 -5.06 1.63
N TYR A 131 -5.20 -4.52 0.43
CA TYR A 131 -4.12 -3.71 -0.15
C TYR A 131 -4.09 -2.30 0.44
N GLU A 132 -5.00 -2.01 1.36
CA GLU A 132 -5.18 -0.72 1.99
C GLU A 132 -5.27 0.42 0.97
N LEU A 133 -5.92 0.17 -0.18
CA LEU A 133 -6.18 1.20 -1.19
C LEU A 133 -7.51 1.90 -0.94
N MET A 134 -8.40 1.22 -0.23
CA MET A 134 -9.66 1.76 0.26
C MET A 134 -9.92 1.30 1.68
N VAL A 135 -10.82 1.97 2.36
CA VAL A 135 -11.40 1.54 3.65
C VAL A 135 -12.89 1.24 3.47
N LYS A 136 -13.37 0.25 4.22
CA LYS A 136 -14.78 -0.07 4.32
C LYS A 136 -15.30 0.41 5.66
N SER A 137 -16.37 1.19 5.63
CA SER A 137 -17.07 1.70 6.80
C SER A 137 -18.57 1.37 6.73
N GLY A 138 -19.28 1.54 7.84
CA GLY A 138 -20.73 1.28 7.90
C GLY A 138 -21.11 -0.18 8.16
N PRO A 139 -22.42 -0.48 8.19
CA PRO A 139 -22.92 -1.81 8.52
C PRO A 139 -22.67 -2.83 7.39
N GLU A 140 -22.67 -4.13 7.71
CA GLU A 140 -22.43 -5.18 6.71
C GLU A 140 -23.45 -5.21 5.57
N TYR A 141 -24.69 -4.79 5.82
CA TYR A 141 -25.77 -4.78 4.85
C TYR A 141 -25.75 -3.56 3.91
N GLU A 142 -25.04 -2.49 4.30
CA GLU A 142 -24.92 -1.27 3.51
C GLU A 142 -23.52 -0.65 3.73
N PRO A 143 -22.47 -1.33 3.25
CA PRO A 143 -21.12 -0.85 3.42
C PRO A 143 -20.87 0.35 2.51
N VAL A 144 -20.12 1.32 3.03
CA VAL A 144 -19.62 2.48 2.29
C VAL A 144 -18.12 2.36 2.16
N TYR A 145 -17.64 2.58 0.94
CA TYR A 145 -16.22 2.52 0.62
C TYR A 145 -15.64 3.92 0.48
N GLU A 146 -14.39 4.10 0.89
CA GLU A 146 -13.67 5.35 0.71
C GLU A 146 -12.25 5.04 0.25
N VAL A 147 -11.84 5.62 -0.86
CA VAL A 147 -10.48 5.44 -1.39
C VAL A 147 -9.52 6.24 -0.51
N ARG A 148 -8.42 5.61 -0.07
CA ARG A 148 -7.45 6.30 0.80
C ARG A 148 -6.73 7.41 0.02
N GLU A 149 -6.36 8.48 0.74
CA GLU A 149 -5.64 9.63 0.18
C GLU A 149 -4.36 9.22 -0.59
N ILE A 150 -3.63 8.22 -0.10
CA ILE A 150 -2.42 7.74 -0.77
C ILE A 150 -2.72 7.08 -2.12
N ALA A 151 -3.81 6.34 -2.22
CA ALA A 151 -4.26 5.75 -3.47
C ALA A 151 -4.76 6.83 -4.44
N LEU A 152 -5.49 7.84 -3.93
CA LEU A 152 -5.92 8.99 -4.73
C LEU A 152 -4.75 9.73 -5.38
N LYS A 153 -3.70 10.02 -4.59
CA LYS A 153 -2.46 10.66 -5.08
C LYS A 153 -1.79 9.84 -6.19
N GLU A 154 -1.65 8.53 -5.99
CA GLU A 154 -1.03 7.62 -6.97
C GLU A 154 -1.91 7.34 -8.20
N LEU A 155 -3.23 7.51 -8.09
CA LEU A 155 -4.15 7.52 -9.23
C LEU A 155 -4.11 8.85 -10.01
N GLY A 156 -3.47 9.89 -9.46
CA GLY A 156 -3.44 11.23 -10.03
C GLY A 156 -4.80 11.95 -9.93
N ILE A 157 -5.66 11.50 -9.02
CA ILE A 157 -6.98 12.08 -8.79
C ILE A 157 -6.83 13.16 -7.71
N VAL A 158 -6.97 14.42 -8.13
CA VAL A 158 -7.01 15.56 -7.22
C VAL A 158 -8.45 15.71 -6.73
N VAL A 159 -8.66 15.55 -5.42
CA VAL A 159 -9.94 15.80 -4.75
C VAL A 159 -10.10 17.29 -4.45
#